data_AF-A0A6N8L153-F1
#
_entry.id   AF-A0A6N8L153-F1
#
_cell.length_a   1.000
_cell.length_b   1.000
_cell.length_c   1.000
_cell.angle_alpha   90.00
_cell.angle_beta   90.00
_cell.angle_gamma   90.00
#
_symmetry.space_group_name_H-M   'P 1'
#
loop_
_entity.id
_entity.type
_entity.pdbx_description
1 polymer ?
#
loop_
_entity_poly.entity_id
_entity_poly.type
_entity_poly.pdbx_seq_one_letter_code
_entity_poly.pdbx_strand_id
1 'polypeptide(L)'
;MKTLSKSLLLAVSTLLFHACSSSDAPQPQEINGQPFHIAFAEDPEGSSKTYVQGFDDIMSIPQISFEGAGFPIPSTRTARFYAVNDGKNIVNLDYGGGTVQLFEYKGGAQYAELKRIDISEVMGTKNPRFSKVNKDYGMLHATGTVEHVTENGKYVKSRMKSTFGIVKFDGLVLEKSIVHNIELDEADKGLYISRYDAPVVVGNKVFYGFAVSKYDPNTAANTTYTYDKVRTLVMDFPSLTNPKVISTNVNGAKGSTNGYRTPTQHVDEKGDIYQIVTVGTKDHHTFILRIKNGEYDNSYSFDFTQKIGTNTKADGWFYIENGIGYVPYLDSDKGTQAEADGAYSLARIDLYNQKVTKYTGLPEKLWFRQYQWSVARNGKFYMALSPNSGEGNIYAFDYKSESPTAYEKGAKIVGKANTAWIGIF
;
A
#
# COMPACT_ATOMS: atom_id res chain seq x y z
N MET A 1 26.28 -84.06 37.99
CA MET A 1 25.62 -84.94 37.00
C MET A 1 24.21 -84.43 36.78
N LYS A 2 23.89 -84.04 35.54
CA LYS A 2 22.57 -83.91 34.91
C LYS A 2 21.53 -82.88 35.42
N THR A 3 21.62 -81.67 34.83
CA THR A 3 20.66 -81.02 33.91
C THR A 3 19.16 -81.39 33.81
N LEU A 4 18.40 -80.34 33.41
CA LEU A 4 17.13 -80.23 32.64
C LEU A 4 15.83 -80.26 33.45
N SER A 5 14.73 -79.54 33.15
CA SER A 5 14.31 -78.43 32.26
C SER A 5 12.83 -78.15 32.64
N LYS A 6 12.12 -77.03 32.42
CA LYS A 6 11.74 -76.38 31.14
C LYS A 6 10.69 -75.27 31.44
N SER A 7 10.75 -74.18 30.67
CA SER A 7 9.64 -73.31 30.20
C SER A 7 8.89 -72.43 31.23
N LEU A 8 8.47 -71.18 30.95
CA LEU A 8 8.14 -70.51 29.68
C LEU A 8 8.27 -68.96 29.81
N LEU A 9 8.64 -68.33 28.69
CA LEU A 9 8.76 -66.90 28.42
C LEU A 9 7.45 -66.10 28.55
N LEU A 10 7.57 -64.83 28.96
CA LEU A 10 7.07 -63.70 28.17
C LEU A 10 7.88 -62.43 28.51
N ALA A 11 8.82 -62.08 27.63
CA ALA A 11 9.54 -60.81 27.67
C ALA A 11 8.89 -59.87 26.64
N VAL A 12 8.32 -58.77 27.11
CA VAL A 12 7.85 -57.68 26.25
C VAL A 12 9.09 -56.86 25.85
N SER A 13 9.53 -57.03 24.61
CA SER A 13 10.56 -56.20 24.00
C SER A 13 9.96 -54.83 23.65
N THR A 14 10.25 -53.81 24.44
CA THR A 14 10.13 -52.42 24.01
C THR A 14 11.21 -52.12 22.97
N LEU A 15 10.82 -52.19 21.71
CA LEU A 15 11.56 -51.64 20.57
C LEU A 15 11.71 -50.12 20.76
N LEU A 16 12.93 -49.68 21.06
CA LEU A 16 13.34 -48.28 20.92
C LEU A 16 13.41 -47.97 19.42
N PHE A 17 12.34 -47.42 18.87
CA PHE A 17 12.41 -46.72 17.59
C PHE A 17 13.15 -45.39 17.80
N HIS A 18 14.40 -45.33 17.36
CA HIS A 18 15.05 -44.07 16.99
C HIS A 18 14.30 -43.49 15.78
N ALA A 19 13.33 -42.62 16.05
CA ALA A 19 12.76 -41.75 15.04
C ALA A 19 13.51 -40.42 15.08
N CYS A 20 14.38 -40.19 14.09
CA CYS A 20 14.81 -38.84 13.73
C CYS A 20 13.56 -38.02 13.38
N SER A 21 13.14 -37.13 14.26
CA SER A 21 12.18 -36.07 13.94
C SER A 21 12.96 -34.78 13.74
N SER A 22 13.49 -34.59 12.54
CA SER A 22 13.84 -33.26 12.05
C SER A 22 12.53 -32.55 11.69
N SER A 23 11.83 -32.04 12.69
CA SER A 23 10.79 -31.03 12.51
C SER A 23 11.26 -29.77 13.21
N ASP A 24 12.19 -29.05 12.55
CA ASP A 24 12.50 -27.66 12.87
C ASP A 24 11.30 -26.79 12.47
N ALA A 25 10.19 -26.92 13.21
CA ALA A 25 9.20 -25.86 13.25
C ALA A 25 9.84 -24.71 14.03
N PRO A 26 10.02 -23.51 13.44
CA PRO A 26 10.61 -22.38 14.16
C PRO A 26 9.79 -22.11 15.42
N GLN A 27 10.42 -22.23 16.58
CA GLN A 27 9.80 -21.92 17.86
C GLN A 27 9.44 -20.43 17.91
N PRO A 28 8.34 -20.04 18.58
CA PRO A 28 8.02 -18.64 18.83
C PRO A 28 9.25 -17.92 19.41
N GLN A 29 9.64 -16.81 18.80
CA GLN A 29 10.69 -15.95 19.33
C GLN A 29 10.07 -14.94 20.30
N GLU A 30 10.77 -14.63 21.39
CA GLU A 30 10.37 -13.49 22.24
C GLU A 30 10.34 -12.22 21.39
N ILE A 31 9.20 -11.53 21.43
CA ILE A 31 8.99 -10.29 20.68
C ILE A 31 9.54 -9.15 21.55
N ASN A 32 10.67 -8.58 21.15
CA ASN A 32 11.25 -7.44 21.85
C ASN A 32 10.95 -6.13 21.10
N GLY A 33 10.10 -5.30 21.68
CA GLY A 33 9.74 -3.99 21.11
C GLY A 33 8.68 -4.08 20.02
N GLN A 34 8.84 -3.28 18.96
CA GLN A 34 7.93 -3.22 17.81
C GLN A 34 8.58 -3.98 16.65
N PRO A 35 8.10 -5.16 16.24
CA PRO A 35 8.72 -5.87 15.12
C PRO A 35 8.54 -5.12 13.80
N PHE A 36 9.44 -5.35 12.84
CA PHE A 36 9.24 -5.04 11.43
C PHE A 36 8.57 -6.23 10.75
N HIS A 37 7.59 -5.99 9.88
CA HIS A 37 7.06 -7.04 9.02
C HIS A 37 7.49 -6.81 7.59
N ILE A 38 8.24 -7.76 7.01
CA ILE A 38 8.68 -7.68 5.63
C ILE A 38 7.79 -8.57 4.77
N ALA A 39 7.40 -8.04 3.62
CA ALA A 39 6.39 -8.61 2.76
C ALA A 39 6.94 -8.97 1.38
N PHE A 40 6.62 -10.18 0.93
CA PHE A 40 7.05 -10.73 -0.35
C PHE A 40 5.85 -11.24 -1.14
N ALA A 41 5.78 -10.88 -2.42
CA ALA A 41 4.72 -11.28 -3.32
C ALA A 41 5.26 -12.17 -4.44
N GLU A 42 4.68 -13.36 -4.58
CA GLU A 42 4.82 -14.19 -5.77
C GLU A 42 3.71 -13.84 -6.76
N ASP A 43 4.03 -13.78 -8.05
CA ASP A 43 3.13 -13.34 -9.12
C ASP A 43 2.45 -11.99 -8.81
N PRO A 44 3.23 -10.93 -8.53
CA PRO A 44 2.70 -9.68 -8.00
C PRO A 44 1.80 -8.90 -8.99
N GLU A 45 1.85 -9.24 -10.28
CA GLU A 45 0.97 -8.66 -11.32
C GLU A 45 -0.28 -9.52 -11.61
N GLY A 46 -0.33 -10.76 -11.12
CA GLY A 46 -1.44 -11.69 -11.29
C GLY A 46 -2.26 -11.92 -10.01
N SER A 47 -2.58 -13.19 -9.73
CA SER A 47 -3.24 -13.60 -8.48
C SER A 47 -2.15 -13.92 -7.46
N SER A 48 -1.71 -12.88 -6.76
CA SER A 48 -0.48 -12.92 -6.01
C SER A 48 -0.63 -13.72 -4.72
N LYS A 49 0.30 -14.64 -4.48
CA LYS A 49 0.53 -15.21 -3.14
C LYS A 49 1.41 -14.25 -2.37
N THR A 50 0.95 -13.81 -1.20
CA THR A 50 1.74 -12.93 -0.34
C THR A 50 2.22 -13.67 0.89
N TYR A 51 3.49 -13.47 1.23
CA TYR A 51 4.11 -14.02 2.42
C TYR A 51 4.64 -12.87 3.28
N VAL A 52 4.61 -13.07 4.60
CA VAL A 52 5.10 -12.10 5.58
C VAL A 52 6.01 -12.76 6.61
N GLN A 53 7.09 -12.06 6.98
CA GLN A 53 8.01 -12.48 8.03
C GLN A 53 8.33 -11.28 8.92
N GLY A 54 8.32 -11.51 10.23
CA GLY A 54 8.58 -10.49 11.24
C GLY A 54 9.99 -10.58 11.80
N PHE A 55 10.59 -9.44 12.15
CA PHE A 55 11.93 -9.32 12.69
C PHE A 55 12.04 -8.15 13.67
N ASP A 56 12.76 -8.31 14.77
CA ASP A 56 13.00 -7.21 15.71
C ASP A 56 14.06 -6.22 15.19
N ASP A 57 15.07 -6.73 14.49
CA ASP A 57 16.10 -5.94 13.81
C ASP A 57 16.40 -6.51 12.42
N ILE A 58 16.04 -5.75 11.39
CA ILE A 58 16.20 -6.13 9.99
C ILE A 58 17.59 -5.81 9.42
N MET A 59 18.41 -5.05 10.14
CA MET A 59 19.73 -4.61 9.66
C MET A 59 20.85 -5.56 10.08
N SER A 60 20.72 -6.26 11.19
CA SER A 60 21.74 -7.22 11.68
C SER A 60 21.65 -8.61 11.04
N ILE A 61 20.59 -8.89 10.29
CA ILE A 61 20.38 -10.20 9.66
C ILE A 61 21.25 -10.30 8.40
N PRO A 62 22.04 -11.38 8.20
CA PRO A 62 22.85 -11.50 6.99
C PRO A 62 22.01 -11.62 5.71
N GLN A 63 20.93 -12.41 5.76
CA GLN A 63 20.07 -12.70 4.62
C GLN A 63 18.64 -13.00 5.05
N ILE A 64 17.67 -12.53 4.25
CA ILE A 64 16.24 -12.80 4.38
C ILE A 64 15.77 -13.50 3.10
N SER A 65 15.07 -14.64 3.25
CA SER A 65 14.50 -15.43 2.16
C SER A 65 13.10 -15.93 2.53
N PHE A 66 12.24 -16.04 1.52
CA PHE A 66 10.89 -16.61 1.62
C PHE A 66 10.80 -18.02 1.02
N GLU A 67 11.91 -18.58 0.54
CA GLU A 67 11.95 -19.96 0.09
C GLU A 67 11.83 -20.91 1.28
N GLY A 68 10.70 -21.62 1.39
CA GLY A 68 10.40 -22.49 2.53
C GLY A 68 10.15 -21.73 3.85
N ALA A 69 9.98 -20.41 3.79
CA ALA A 69 9.81 -19.54 4.94
C ALA A 69 8.72 -18.49 4.69
N GLY A 70 8.32 -17.78 5.75
CA GLY A 70 7.27 -16.76 5.70
C GLY A 70 5.86 -17.33 5.87
N PHE A 71 5.00 -16.53 6.47
CA PHE A 71 3.61 -16.86 6.69
C PHE A 71 2.78 -16.52 5.46
N PRO A 72 2.09 -17.48 4.81
CA PRO A 72 1.21 -17.19 3.68
C PRO A 72 -0.04 -16.48 4.19
N ILE A 73 -0.15 -15.18 3.91
CA ILE A 73 -1.32 -14.40 4.29
C ILE A 73 -2.43 -14.58 3.23
N PRO A 74 -3.72 -14.66 3.62
CA PRO A 74 -4.80 -14.81 2.65
C PRO A 74 -4.80 -13.73 1.56
N SER A 75 -4.76 -14.15 0.29
CA SER A 75 -4.57 -13.27 -0.87
C SER A 75 -5.16 -13.85 -2.18
N THR A 76 -6.48 -13.99 -2.26
CA THR A 76 -7.23 -14.52 -3.41
C THR A 76 -6.80 -13.87 -4.73
N ARG A 77 -6.67 -12.53 -4.75
CA ARG A 77 -6.03 -11.80 -5.84
C ARG A 77 -4.79 -11.04 -5.35
N THR A 78 -4.86 -10.42 -4.18
CA THR A 78 -3.70 -9.77 -3.56
C THR A 78 -3.97 -9.48 -2.07
N ALA A 79 -2.93 -9.48 -1.25
CA ALA A 79 -3.02 -9.01 0.13
C ALA A 79 -2.86 -7.49 0.22
N ARG A 80 -3.61 -6.89 1.14
CA ARG A 80 -3.53 -5.47 1.51
C ARG A 80 -3.47 -5.40 3.02
N PHE A 81 -2.27 -5.35 3.59
CA PHE A 81 -2.11 -5.44 5.03
C PHE A 81 -1.34 -4.27 5.62
N TYR A 82 -1.50 -4.08 6.93
CA TYR A 82 -0.83 -3.05 7.71
C TYR A 82 -0.49 -3.58 9.09
N ALA A 83 0.65 -3.16 9.63
CA ALA A 83 0.97 -3.35 11.03
C ALA A 83 0.08 -2.44 11.90
N VAL A 84 -0.48 -3.00 12.97
CA VAL A 84 -1.33 -2.32 13.97
C VAL A 84 -0.90 -2.75 15.37
N ASN A 85 -1.35 -2.03 16.40
CA ASN A 85 -0.94 -2.25 17.80
C ASN A 85 0.59 -2.36 17.94
N ASP A 86 1.30 -1.36 17.41
CA ASP A 86 2.77 -1.28 17.46
C ASP A 86 3.50 -2.49 16.84
N GLY A 87 2.91 -3.10 15.80
CA GLY A 87 3.47 -4.26 15.11
C GLY A 87 3.16 -5.60 15.79
N LYS A 88 2.46 -5.61 16.92
CA LYS A 88 2.06 -6.88 17.55
C LYS A 88 0.98 -7.62 16.75
N ASN A 89 0.29 -6.89 15.88
CA ASN A 89 -0.75 -7.42 15.03
C ASN A 89 -0.58 -6.94 13.58
N ILE A 90 -1.07 -7.74 12.65
CA ILE A 90 -1.27 -7.32 11.26
C ILE A 90 -2.75 -7.44 10.91
N VAL A 91 -3.30 -6.42 10.26
CA VAL A 91 -4.63 -6.46 9.66
C VAL A 91 -4.48 -6.62 8.16
N ASN A 92 -5.22 -7.55 7.55
CA ASN A 92 -5.17 -7.84 6.11
C ASN A 92 -6.55 -7.77 5.49
N LEU A 93 -6.65 -7.17 4.32
CA LEU A 93 -7.75 -7.39 3.40
C LEU A 93 -7.31 -8.43 2.35
N ASP A 94 -8.04 -9.54 2.30
CA ASP A 94 -8.01 -10.47 1.19
C ASP A 94 -8.81 -9.89 0.01
N TYR A 95 -8.10 -9.17 -0.87
CA TYR A 95 -8.69 -8.60 -2.06
C TYR A 95 -9.04 -9.72 -3.06
N GLY A 96 -10.33 -9.82 -3.43
CA GLY A 96 -10.87 -10.93 -4.22
C GLY A 96 -11.61 -11.95 -3.37
N GLY A 97 -11.23 -12.11 -2.11
CA GLY A 97 -11.97 -12.89 -1.11
C GLY A 97 -13.04 -12.07 -0.40
N GLY A 98 -12.86 -10.75 -0.26
CA GLY A 98 -13.83 -9.85 0.35
C GLY A 98 -13.87 -9.91 1.87
N THR A 99 -12.77 -10.36 2.49
CA THR A 99 -12.67 -10.54 3.95
C THR A 99 -11.53 -9.72 4.52
N VAL A 100 -11.70 -9.23 5.75
CA VAL A 100 -10.64 -8.59 6.53
C VAL A 100 -10.30 -9.52 7.70
N GLN A 101 -9.01 -9.76 7.93
CA GLN A 101 -8.49 -10.58 9.02
C GLN A 101 -7.56 -9.78 9.92
N LEU A 102 -7.53 -10.15 11.20
CA LEU A 102 -6.56 -9.70 12.18
C LEU A 102 -5.72 -10.89 12.61
N PHE A 103 -4.40 -10.76 12.52
CA PHE A 103 -3.46 -11.76 13.00
C PHE A 103 -2.63 -11.21 14.14
N GLU A 104 -2.29 -12.07 15.08
CA GLU A 104 -1.27 -11.84 16.10
C GLU A 104 0.08 -12.35 15.61
N TYR A 105 1.11 -11.53 15.75
CA TYR A 105 2.47 -11.94 15.49
C TYR A 105 3.02 -12.76 16.66
N LYS A 106 3.69 -13.88 16.36
CA LYS A 106 4.25 -14.82 17.35
C LYS A 106 5.76 -15.01 17.23
N GLY A 107 6.45 -14.17 16.46
CA GLY A 107 7.88 -14.30 16.17
C GLY A 107 8.18 -14.94 14.81
N GLY A 108 9.24 -14.50 14.13
CA GLY A 108 9.68 -15.00 12.83
C GLY A 108 8.58 -15.07 11.76
N ALA A 109 8.26 -16.27 11.28
CA ALA A 109 7.20 -16.52 10.30
C ALA A 109 5.89 -17.04 10.94
N GLN A 110 5.69 -16.87 12.25
CA GLN A 110 4.53 -17.40 12.97
C GLN A 110 3.49 -16.30 13.21
N TYR A 111 2.27 -16.53 12.73
CA TYR A 111 1.13 -15.65 12.91
C TYR A 111 -0.12 -16.47 13.23
N ALA A 112 -0.91 -16.01 14.20
CA ALA A 112 -2.16 -16.65 14.59
C ALA A 112 -3.34 -15.76 14.18
N GLU A 113 -4.30 -16.28 13.40
CA GLU A 113 -5.52 -15.54 13.11
C GLU A 113 -6.34 -15.36 14.39
N LEU A 114 -6.58 -14.11 14.77
CA LEU A 114 -7.42 -13.77 15.92
C LEU A 114 -8.88 -13.63 15.52
N LYS A 115 -9.13 -13.00 14.36
CA LYS A 115 -10.48 -12.70 13.90
C LYS A 115 -10.53 -12.49 12.38
N ARG A 116 -11.70 -12.77 11.82
CA ARG A 116 -12.05 -12.53 10.42
C ARG A 116 -13.47 -11.99 10.33
N ILE A 117 -13.68 -11.05 9.42
CA ILE A 117 -14.99 -10.54 9.03
C ILE A 117 -15.13 -10.60 7.51
N ASP A 118 -16.33 -10.96 7.03
CA ASP A 118 -16.70 -10.79 5.63
C ASP A 118 -17.33 -9.42 5.45
N ILE A 119 -16.81 -8.65 4.50
CA ILE A 119 -17.28 -7.29 4.19
C ILE A 119 -17.84 -7.21 2.78
N SER A 120 -17.91 -8.32 2.04
CA SER A 120 -18.27 -8.34 0.64
C SER A 120 -19.71 -7.93 0.37
N GLU A 121 -20.65 -8.41 1.20
CA GLU A 121 -22.06 -8.05 1.10
C GLU A 121 -22.26 -6.56 1.36
N VAL A 122 -21.68 -6.06 2.46
CA VAL A 122 -21.82 -4.65 2.86
C VAL A 122 -21.14 -3.70 1.87
N MET A 123 -19.99 -4.10 1.30
CA MET A 123 -19.30 -3.32 0.29
C MET A 123 -19.88 -3.47 -1.11
N GLY A 124 -20.74 -4.47 -1.34
CA GLY A 124 -21.30 -4.81 -2.66
C GLY A 124 -20.27 -5.38 -3.64
N THR A 125 -19.11 -5.84 -3.15
CA THR A 125 -18.03 -6.38 -3.98
C THR A 125 -17.05 -7.20 -3.13
N LYS A 126 -16.41 -8.22 -3.72
CA LYS A 126 -15.27 -8.92 -3.12
C LYS A 126 -13.93 -8.20 -3.32
N ASN A 127 -13.94 -7.11 -4.08
CA ASN A 127 -12.76 -6.30 -4.40
C ASN A 127 -12.86 -4.87 -3.85
N PRO A 128 -13.25 -4.64 -2.59
CA PRO A 128 -13.12 -3.31 -2.01
C PRO A 128 -11.64 -3.01 -1.79
N ARG A 129 -11.31 -1.74 -1.61
CA ARG A 129 -9.97 -1.31 -1.22
C ARG A 129 -9.96 -0.95 0.26
N PHE A 130 -8.78 -1.05 0.86
CA PHE A 130 -8.57 -0.87 2.29
C PHE A 130 -7.30 -0.06 2.54
N SER A 131 -7.36 0.90 3.47
CA SER A 131 -6.20 1.68 3.88
C SER A 131 -6.28 2.00 5.37
N LYS A 132 -5.17 1.78 6.09
CA LYS A 132 -4.99 2.26 7.45
C LYS A 132 -4.92 3.78 7.44
N VAL A 133 -5.73 4.45 8.27
CA VAL A 133 -5.74 5.93 8.36
C VAL A 133 -5.19 6.45 9.68
N ASN A 134 -5.19 5.63 10.74
CA ASN A 134 -4.52 5.90 12.00
C ASN A 134 -4.30 4.57 12.76
N LYS A 135 -3.94 4.65 14.05
CA LYS A 135 -3.69 3.47 14.89
C LYS A 135 -4.95 2.64 15.21
N ASP A 136 -6.13 3.25 15.13
CA ASP A 136 -7.39 2.66 15.58
C ASP A 136 -8.27 2.19 14.40
N TYR A 137 -8.15 2.85 13.25
CA TYR A 137 -9.10 2.73 12.14
C TYR A 137 -8.44 2.49 10.78
N GLY A 138 -9.15 1.71 9.96
CA GLY A 138 -8.94 1.57 8.53
C GLY A 138 -10.21 1.90 7.76
N MET A 139 -10.04 2.39 6.53
CA MET A 139 -11.12 2.81 5.65
C MET A 139 -11.32 1.80 4.52
N LEU A 140 -12.54 1.30 4.37
CA LEU A 140 -12.98 0.53 3.22
C LEU A 140 -13.61 1.45 2.18
N HIS A 141 -13.37 1.18 0.90
CA HIS A 141 -13.95 1.94 -0.20
C HIS A 141 -14.08 1.10 -1.47
N ALA A 142 -15.19 1.26 -2.17
CA ALA A 142 -15.47 0.55 -3.41
C ALA A 142 -16.26 1.44 -4.38
N THR A 143 -15.89 1.36 -5.65
CA THR A 143 -16.73 1.84 -6.76
C THR A 143 -17.66 0.72 -7.20
N GLY A 144 -18.93 1.03 -7.35
CA GLY A 144 -19.94 0.12 -7.89
C GLY A 144 -20.21 0.39 -9.36
N THR A 145 -21.50 0.39 -9.72
CA THR A 145 -21.95 0.65 -11.09
C THR A 145 -21.96 2.15 -11.39
N VAL A 146 -21.48 2.51 -12.58
CA VAL A 146 -21.69 3.84 -13.15
C VAL A 146 -23.11 3.92 -13.68
N GLU A 147 -23.87 4.92 -13.25
CA GLU A 147 -25.19 5.20 -13.77
C GLU A 147 -25.08 6.31 -14.82
N HIS A 148 -25.49 6.00 -16.05
CA HIS A 148 -25.64 6.98 -17.13
C HIS A 148 -27.11 7.41 -17.20
N VAL A 149 -27.39 8.61 -16.70
CA VAL A 149 -28.74 9.16 -16.64
C VAL A 149 -29.13 9.67 -18.02
N THR A 150 -30.30 9.24 -18.49
CA THR A 150 -30.87 9.62 -19.79
C THR A 150 -32.28 10.16 -19.57
N GLU A 151 -32.60 11.30 -20.17
CA GLU A 151 -33.94 11.91 -20.16
C GLU A 151 -34.43 12.08 -21.60
N ASN A 152 -35.63 11.60 -21.91
CA ASN A 152 -36.22 11.65 -23.26
C ASN A 152 -35.29 11.08 -24.35
N GLY A 153 -34.55 10.01 -24.03
CA GLY A 153 -33.60 9.37 -24.94
C GLY A 153 -32.28 10.13 -25.15
N LYS A 154 -32.04 11.23 -24.41
CA LYS A 154 -30.79 12.01 -24.46
C LYS A 154 -29.99 11.83 -23.18
N TYR A 155 -28.70 11.60 -23.32
CA TYR A 155 -27.78 11.56 -22.20
C TYR A 155 -27.79 12.89 -21.43
N VAL A 156 -27.84 12.80 -20.10
CA VAL A 156 -27.85 13.95 -19.18
C VAL A 156 -26.56 14.01 -18.38
N LYS A 157 -26.17 12.91 -17.72
CA LYS A 157 -24.99 12.87 -16.84
C LYS A 157 -24.55 11.46 -16.46
N SER A 158 -23.34 11.33 -15.93
CA SER A 158 -22.80 10.10 -15.34
C SER A 158 -22.57 10.28 -13.85
N ARG A 159 -22.91 9.28 -13.03
CA ARG A 159 -22.61 9.30 -11.60
C ARG A 159 -22.15 7.94 -11.10
N MET A 160 -21.27 7.94 -10.10
CA MET A 160 -20.70 6.71 -9.55
C MET A 160 -21.37 6.34 -8.23
N LYS A 161 -22.03 5.18 -8.19
CA LYS A 161 -22.46 4.56 -6.93
C LYS A 161 -21.23 4.05 -6.19
N SER A 162 -20.98 4.54 -5.00
CA SER A 162 -19.78 4.29 -4.21
C SER A 162 -20.13 3.85 -2.80
N THR A 163 -19.43 2.85 -2.27
CA THR A 163 -19.60 2.38 -0.90
C THR A 163 -18.36 2.69 -0.09
N PHE A 164 -18.54 3.23 1.12
CA PHE A 164 -17.46 3.57 2.05
C PHE A 164 -17.74 2.94 3.40
N GLY A 165 -16.70 2.52 4.12
CA GLY A 165 -16.85 1.96 5.46
C GLY A 165 -15.67 2.22 6.37
N ILE A 166 -15.91 2.08 7.67
CA ILE A 166 -14.91 2.25 8.75
C ILE A 166 -14.75 0.90 9.44
N VAL A 167 -13.51 0.40 9.47
CA VAL A 167 -13.12 -0.77 10.25
C VAL A 167 -12.33 -0.29 11.45
N LYS A 168 -12.79 -0.62 12.65
CA LYS A 168 -11.99 -0.49 13.88
C LYS A 168 -11.14 -1.73 14.07
N PHE A 169 -9.85 -1.54 14.32
CA PHE A 169 -8.91 -2.66 14.48
C PHE A 169 -9.07 -3.38 15.81
N ASP A 170 -9.35 -2.64 16.88
CA ASP A 170 -9.67 -3.22 18.18
C ASP A 170 -10.95 -4.07 18.06
N GLY A 171 -10.80 -5.35 18.37
CA GLY A 171 -11.85 -6.36 18.19
C GLY A 171 -12.27 -6.61 16.74
N LEU A 172 -11.60 -6.04 15.72
CA LEU A 172 -11.93 -6.11 14.28
C LEU A 172 -13.44 -6.02 13.98
N VAL A 173 -13.95 -4.79 13.89
CA VAL A 173 -15.39 -4.51 13.71
C VAL A 173 -15.61 -3.51 12.57
N LEU A 174 -16.61 -3.77 11.71
CA LEU A 174 -17.12 -2.78 10.76
C LEU A 174 -18.09 -1.84 11.50
N GLU A 175 -17.63 -0.64 11.86
CA GLU A 175 -18.43 0.32 12.63
C GLU A 175 -19.47 1.06 11.78
N LYS A 176 -19.14 1.28 10.50
CA LYS A 176 -19.98 2.07 9.60
C LYS A 176 -19.82 1.55 8.18
N SER A 177 -20.92 1.58 7.43
CA SER A 177 -20.93 1.56 5.97
C SER A 177 -21.98 2.54 5.46
N ILE A 178 -21.70 3.21 4.35
CA ILE A 178 -22.64 4.11 3.67
C ILE A 178 -22.42 4.02 2.16
N VAL A 179 -23.51 4.21 1.42
CA VAL A 179 -23.50 4.29 -0.04
C VAL A 179 -23.84 5.71 -0.47
N HIS A 180 -23.07 6.26 -1.41
CA HIS A 180 -23.32 7.55 -2.05
C HIS A 180 -23.41 7.38 -3.56
N ASN A 181 -24.24 8.21 -4.20
CA ASN A 181 -24.14 8.46 -5.63
C ASN A 181 -23.40 9.78 -5.81
N ILE A 182 -22.12 9.71 -6.19
CA ILE A 182 -21.26 10.89 -6.28
C ILE A 182 -21.24 11.39 -7.72
N GLU A 183 -21.50 12.68 -7.88
CA GLU A 183 -21.52 13.42 -9.13
C GLU A 183 -20.35 14.41 -9.14
N LEU A 184 -19.64 14.50 -10.27
CA LEU A 184 -18.68 15.57 -10.52
C LEU A 184 -19.42 16.79 -11.08
N ASP A 185 -18.86 17.99 -10.91
CA ASP A 185 -19.43 19.21 -11.48
C ASP A 185 -19.62 19.11 -13.01
N GLU A 186 -18.73 18.37 -13.68
CA GLU A 186 -18.76 18.14 -15.13
C GLU A 186 -19.35 16.75 -15.49
N ALA A 187 -20.22 16.21 -14.65
CA ALA A 187 -20.87 14.92 -14.87
C ALA A 187 -21.71 14.88 -16.16
N ASP A 188 -22.21 16.02 -16.60
CA ASP A 188 -22.94 16.23 -17.87
C ASP A 188 -22.08 16.02 -19.11
N LYS A 189 -20.75 16.01 -18.95
CA LYS A 189 -19.78 15.76 -20.03
C LYS A 189 -19.29 14.31 -20.08
N GLY A 190 -19.96 13.40 -19.38
CA GLY A 190 -19.51 12.02 -19.30
C GLY A 190 -18.57 11.72 -18.14
N LEU A 191 -18.15 12.72 -17.34
CA LEU A 191 -17.13 12.49 -16.33
C LEU A 191 -17.70 11.83 -15.08
N TYR A 192 -16.99 10.82 -14.57
CA TYR A 192 -17.34 10.16 -13.31
C TYR A 192 -16.09 9.65 -12.59
N ILE A 193 -16.22 9.40 -11.30
CA ILE A 193 -15.15 8.82 -10.48
C ILE A 193 -15.06 7.33 -10.78
N SER A 194 -13.89 6.84 -11.20
CA SER A 194 -13.68 5.43 -11.56
C SER A 194 -12.90 4.63 -10.51
N ARG A 195 -12.28 5.32 -9.55
CA ARG A 195 -11.49 4.68 -8.48
C ARG A 195 -11.29 5.64 -7.32
N TYR A 196 -11.31 5.14 -6.08
CA TYR A 196 -10.83 5.84 -4.88
C TYR A 196 -9.59 5.15 -4.34
N ASP A 197 -8.67 5.90 -3.73
CA ASP A 197 -7.51 5.37 -3.01
C ASP A 197 -7.05 6.30 -1.88
N ALA A 198 -6.16 5.76 -1.05
CA ALA A 198 -5.30 6.46 -0.09
C ALA A 198 -6.01 7.45 0.85
N PRO A 199 -7.14 7.10 1.49
CA PRO A 199 -7.82 8.04 2.38
C PRO A 199 -6.93 8.53 3.52
N VAL A 200 -7.16 9.77 3.95
CA VAL A 200 -6.59 10.33 5.18
C VAL A 200 -7.67 11.02 6.00
N VAL A 201 -7.52 11.00 7.33
CA VAL A 201 -8.47 11.63 8.26
C VAL A 201 -7.78 12.80 8.96
N VAL A 202 -8.42 13.96 8.94
CA VAL A 202 -7.98 15.17 9.67
C VAL A 202 -9.18 15.76 10.38
N GLY A 203 -9.12 15.80 11.71
CA GLY A 203 -10.24 16.26 12.54
C GLY A 203 -11.52 15.48 12.25
N ASN A 204 -12.57 16.18 11.85
CA ASN A 204 -13.89 15.61 11.53
C ASN A 204 -14.10 15.38 10.02
N LYS A 205 -13.02 15.25 9.24
CA LYS A 205 -13.10 15.04 7.79
C LYS A 205 -12.24 13.86 7.34
N VAL A 206 -12.67 13.20 6.28
CA VAL A 206 -11.90 12.22 5.53
C VAL A 206 -11.74 12.68 4.09
N PHE A 207 -10.54 12.52 3.54
CA PHE A 207 -10.15 12.95 2.20
C PHE A 207 -9.74 11.73 1.39
N TYR A 208 -10.24 11.58 0.17
CA TYR A 208 -9.92 10.49 -0.74
C TYR A 208 -9.34 11.03 -2.05
N GLY A 209 -8.17 10.53 -2.42
CA GLY A 209 -7.69 10.63 -3.80
C GLY A 209 -8.56 9.75 -4.71
N PHE A 210 -8.72 10.15 -5.97
CA PHE A 210 -9.53 9.41 -6.92
C PHE A 210 -9.10 9.60 -8.38
N ALA A 211 -9.53 8.65 -9.23
CA ALA A 211 -9.37 8.71 -10.68
C ALA A 211 -10.67 9.14 -11.35
N VAL A 212 -10.55 9.85 -12.46
CA VAL A 212 -11.67 10.25 -13.33
C VAL A 212 -11.62 9.45 -14.62
N SER A 213 -12.79 8.96 -15.06
CA SER A 213 -13.00 8.39 -16.38
C SER A 213 -14.09 9.16 -17.11
N LYS A 214 -14.12 9.04 -18.44
CA LYS A 214 -15.11 9.71 -19.29
C LYS A 214 -15.92 8.69 -20.06
N TYR A 215 -17.23 8.86 -20.07
CA TYR A 215 -18.14 8.17 -20.97
C TYR A 215 -18.47 9.08 -22.16
N ASP A 216 -18.39 8.57 -23.39
CA ASP A 216 -18.87 9.27 -24.57
C ASP A 216 -20.26 8.74 -24.96
N PRO A 217 -21.33 9.55 -24.79
CA PRO A 217 -22.69 9.10 -25.08
C PRO A 217 -22.95 8.92 -26.58
N ASN A 218 -22.13 9.49 -27.47
CA ASN A 218 -22.32 9.34 -28.92
C ASN A 218 -21.85 7.96 -29.40
N THR A 219 -20.81 7.41 -28.77
CA THR A 219 -20.23 6.11 -29.11
C THR A 219 -20.60 5.02 -28.11
N ALA A 220 -21.28 5.38 -27.02
CA ALA A 220 -21.61 4.52 -25.89
C ALA A 220 -20.38 3.81 -25.27
N ALA A 221 -19.22 4.47 -25.30
CA ALA A 221 -17.95 3.89 -24.88
C ALA A 221 -17.25 4.71 -23.80
N ASN A 222 -16.44 4.04 -22.98
CA ASN A 222 -15.51 4.72 -22.08
C ASN A 222 -14.29 5.21 -22.87
N THR A 223 -13.87 6.44 -22.58
CA THR A 223 -12.73 7.11 -23.22
C THR A 223 -11.76 7.64 -22.16
N THR A 224 -10.51 7.86 -22.56
CA THR A 224 -9.50 8.45 -21.69
C THR A 224 -9.84 9.91 -21.43
N TYR A 225 -9.83 10.30 -20.16
CA TYR A 225 -9.96 11.69 -19.76
C TYR A 225 -8.58 12.36 -19.69
N THR A 226 -8.41 13.46 -20.41
CA THR A 226 -7.26 14.35 -20.24
C THR A 226 -7.53 15.27 -19.07
N TYR A 227 -6.79 15.08 -17.98
CA TYR A 227 -6.94 15.88 -16.77
C TYR A 227 -6.62 17.35 -17.02
N ASP A 228 -7.48 18.25 -16.52
CA ASP A 228 -7.31 19.70 -16.57
C ASP A 228 -7.08 20.34 -15.19
N LYS A 229 -7.34 19.59 -14.12
CA LYS A 229 -7.18 19.98 -12.73
C LYS A 229 -6.97 18.75 -11.84
N VAL A 230 -6.52 18.98 -10.61
CA VAL A 230 -6.41 17.98 -9.54
C VAL A 230 -7.70 18.01 -8.71
N ARG A 231 -8.18 16.84 -8.26
CA ARG A 231 -9.42 16.72 -7.49
C ARG A 231 -9.28 15.76 -6.30
N THR A 232 -10.00 16.03 -5.22
CA THR A 232 -10.09 15.19 -4.01
C THR A 232 -11.53 15.14 -3.50
N LEU A 233 -11.98 13.98 -3.05
CA LEU A 233 -13.28 13.84 -2.40
C LEU A 233 -13.13 14.06 -0.89
N VAL A 234 -14.01 14.86 -0.31
CA VAL A 234 -14.07 15.16 1.12
C VAL A 234 -15.43 14.70 1.65
N MET A 235 -15.43 14.05 2.81
CA MET A 235 -16.65 13.69 3.56
C MET A 235 -16.46 14.01 5.04
N ASP A 236 -17.57 14.07 5.78
CA ASP A 236 -17.54 14.10 7.24
C ASP A 236 -17.03 12.78 7.80
N PHE A 237 -16.26 12.84 8.88
CA PHE A 237 -15.77 11.69 9.62
C PHE A 237 -16.20 11.81 11.10
N PRO A 238 -16.73 10.74 11.72
CA PRO A 238 -16.88 9.37 11.22
C PRO A 238 -18.22 9.09 10.51
N SER A 239 -19.11 10.08 10.32
CA SER A 239 -20.45 9.84 9.74
C SER A 239 -20.41 9.39 8.28
N LEU A 240 -19.34 9.72 7.55
CA LEU A 240 -19.17 9.52 6.11
C LEU A 240 -20.26 10.22 5.28
N THR A 241 -20.78 11.35 5.77
CA THR A 241 -21.83 12.14 5.11
C THR A 241 -21.25 13.32 4.34
N ASN A 242 -22.11 14.05 3.61
CA ASN A 242 -21.78 15.29 2.93
C ASN A 242 -20.58 15.19 1.97
N PRO A 243 -20.63 14.29 0.96
CA PRO A 243 -19.60 14.20 -0.05
C PRO A 243 -19.46 15.52 -0.83
N LYS A 244 -18.24 16.05 -0.89
CA LYS A 244 -17.88 17.25 -1.63
C LYS A 244 -16.58 17.00 -2.39
N VAL A 245 -16.53 17.37 -3.67
CA VAL A 245 -15.26 17.38 -4.42
C VAL A 245 -14.62 18.76 -4.30
N ILE A 246 -13.36 18.79 -3.88
CA ILE A 246 -12.50 19.97 -3.95
C ILE A 246 -11.56 19.84 -5.13
N SER A 247 -11.15 20.95 -5.74
CA SER A 247 -10.27 20.93 -6.91
C SER A 247 -9.30 22.10 -6.94
N THR A 248 -8.21 21.94 -7.68
CA THR A 248 -7.24 23.00 -7.93
C THR A 248 -6.51 22.78 -9.25
N ASN A 249 -6.05 23.86 -9.86
CA ASN A 249 -5.13 23.88 -11.00
C ASN A 249 -3.93 24.80 -10.72
N VAL A 250 -3.59 25.00 -9.44
CA VAL A 250 -2.50 25.86 -9.00
C VAL A 250 -1.22 25.54 -9.77
N ASN A 251 -0.59 26.56 -10.35
CA ASN A 251 0.64 26.45 -11.16
C ASN A 251 0.57 25.40 -12.28
N GLY A 252 -0.63 25.17 -12.83
CA GLY A 252 -0.83 24.23 -13.95
C GLY A 252 -0.90 22.76 -13.53
N ALA A 253 -0.97 22.47 -12.23
CA ALA A 253 -1.09 21.11 -11.74
C ALA A 253 -2.39 20.44 -12.22
N LYS A 254 -2.26 19.25 -12.80
CA LYS A 254 -3.36 18.46 -13.35
C LYS A 254 -2.98 16.98 -13.34
N GLY A 255 -3.94 16.12 -13.03
CA GLY A 255 -3.75 14.67 -13.02
C GLY A 255 -4.60 13.98 -11.97
N SER A 256 -4.45 12.66 -11.89
CA SER A 256 -5.15 11.84 -10.89
C SER A 256 -4.49 11.93 -9.53
N THR A 257 -5.28 11.68 -8.49
CA THR A 257 -4.83 11.59 -7.09
C THR A 257 -4.97 10.18 -6.53
N ASN A 258 -5.41 9.22 -7.35
CA ASN A 258 -5.42 7.81 -7.01
C ASN A 258 -4.01 7.21 -7.10
N GLY A 259 -3.68 6.24 -6.23
CA GLY A 259 -2.42 5.51 -6.30
C GLY A 259 -2.54 4.16 -7.02
N TYR A 260 -1.43 3.43 -7.17
CA TYR A 260 -1.46 2.04 -7.64
C TYR A 260 -1.28 1.01 -6.52
N ARG A 261 -0.49 1.30 -5.48
CA ARG A 261 -0.38 0.51 -4.24
C ARG A 261 0.11 1.36 -3.07
N THR A 262 1.06 2.22 -3.36
CA THR A 262 1.62 3.22 -2.46
C THR A 262 0.59 4.33 -2.18
N PRO A 263 0.50 4.85 -0.95
CA PRO A 263 -0.36 5.99 -0.64
C PRO A 263 0.04 7.24 -1.42
N THR A 264 -0.94 8.02 -1.86
CA THR A 264 -0.71 9.27 -2.58
C THR A 264 -0.84 10.52 -1.71
N GLN A 265 -1.37 10.39 -0.50
CA GLN A 265 -1.55 11.51 0.40
C GLN A 265 -1.26 11.13 1.85
N HIS A 266 -0.73 12.11 2.58
CA HIS A 266 -0.32 11.96 3.97
C HIS A 266 -0.64 13.24 4.74
N VAL A 267 -0.89 13.10 6.04
CA VAL A 267 -1.09 14.20 6.98
C VAL A 267 0.24 14.51 7.66
N ASP A 268 0.62 15.78 7.74
CA ASP A 268 1.78 16.22 8.51
C ASP A 268 1.43 16.52 9.98
N GLU A 269 2.42 16.89 10.80
CA GLU A 269 2.20 17.18 12.23
C GLU A 269 1.38 18.46 12.47
N LYS A 270 1.18 19.29 11.43
CA LYS A 270 0.38 20.52 11.48
C LYS A 270 -1.06 20.28 11.06
N GLY A 271 -1.41 19.06 10.65
CA GLY A 271 -2.73 18.73 10.12
C GLY A 271 -2.95 19.16 8.67
N ASP A 272 -1.90 19.59 7.97
CA ASP A 272 -1.93 19.83 6.53
C ASP A 272 -1.83 18.47 5.80
N ILE A 273 -2.56 18.32 4.70
CA ILE A 273 -2.46 17.11 3.85
C ILE A 273 -1.60 17.45 2.65
N TYR A 274 -0.62 16.59 2.37
CA TYR A 274 0.19 16.67 1.17
C TYR A 274 -0.21 15.53 0.24
N GLN A 275 -0.54 15.85 -1.02
CA GLN A 275 -1.06 14.90 -2.00
C GLN A 275 -0.26 14.96 -3.29
N ILE A 276 0.30 13.82 -3.71
CA ILE A 276 0.99 13.68 -4.99
C ILE A 276 -0.01 13.42 -6.11
N VAL A 277 0.23 14.05 -7.26
CA VAL A 277 -0.46 13.78 -8.52
C VAL A 277 0.23 12.60 -9.20
N THR A 278 -0.50 11.54 -9.53
CA THR A 278 0.08 10.27 -10.03
C THR A 278 0.11 10.14 -11.54
N VAL A 279 -0.52 11.07 -12.27
CA VAL A 279 -0.50 11.07 -13.74
C VAL A 279 0.62 11.96 -14.22
N GLY A 280 1.84 11.43 -14.15
CA GLY A 280 2.96 11.89 -14.97
C GLY A 280 2.90 11.22 -16.33
N THR A 281 2.51 11.95 -17.36
CA THR A 281 2.91 11.62 -18.74
C THR A 281 4.09 12.50 -19.09
N LYS A 282 4.76 12.25 -20.21
CA LYS A 282 5.76 13.19 -20.76
C LYS A 282 5.24 14.64 -20.91
N ASP A 283 3.92 14.84 -20.89
CA ASP A 283 3.28 16.15 -21.08
C ASP A 283 2.80 16.77 -19.75
N HIS A 284 2.80 16.01 -18.64
CA HIS A 284 2.29 16.44 -17.33
C HIS A 284 3.35 16.26 -16.25
N HIS A 285 3.58 17.31 -15.46
CA HIS A 285 4.49 17.25 -14.32
C HIS A 285 3.85 16.51 -13.14
N THR A 286 4.68 15.79 -12.37
CA THR A 286 4.31 15.29 -11.06
C THR A 286 4.41 16.43 -10.04
N PHE A 287 3.29 16.77 -9.42
CA PHE A 287 3.21 17.76 -8.36
C PHE A 287 2.90 17.10 -7.01
N ILE A 288 3.37 17.70 -5.93
CA ILE A 288 2.81 17.50 -4.59
C ILE A 288 2.12 18.79 -4.18
N LEU A 289 0.82 18.71 -3.92
CA LEU A 289 -0.03 19.83 -3.54
C LEU A 289 -0.42 19.73 -2.07
N ARG A 290 -0.82 20.87 -1.48
CA ARG A 290 -1.26 20.94 -0.10
C ARG A 290 -2.76 21.18 -0.01
N ILE A 291 -3.44 20.46 0.87
CA ILE A 291 -4.79 20.76 1.35
C ILE A 291 -4.66 21.24 2.79
N LYS A 292 -5.19 22.42 3.08
CA LYS A 292 -5.15 23.06 4.39
C LYS A 292 -6.53 23.60 4.73
N ASN A 293 -6.98 23.38 5.97
CA ASN A 293 -8.32 23.77 6.42
C ASN A 293 -9.45 23.24 5.51
N GLY A 294 -9.27 22.04 4.93
CA GLY A 294 -10.28 21.38 4.10
C GLY A 294 -10.34 21.80 2.64
N GLU A 295 -9.49 22.72 2.18
CA GLU A 295 -9.42 23.18 0.80
C GLU A 295 -7.98 23.13 0.26
N TYR A 296 -7.81 23.05 -1.07
CA TYR A 296 -6.48 23.16 -1.66
C TYR A 296 -5.87 24.54 -1.38
N ASP A 297 -4.61 24.55 -0.98
CA ASP A 297 -3.87 25.77 -0.71
C ASP A 297 -3.23 26.30 -1.99
N ASN A 298 -3.84 27.35 -2.54
CA ASN A 298 -3.36 28.00 -3.76
C ASN A 298 -2.01 28.73 -3.59
N SER A 299 -1.48 28.87 -2.38
CA SER A 299 -0.13 29.41 -2.13
C SER A 299 0.98 28.35 -2.15
N TYR A 300 0.62 27.07 -2.26
CA TYR A 300 1.59 25.97 -2.22
C TYR A 300 1.45 25.03 -3.42
N SER A 301 2.55 24.83 -4.14
CA SER A 301 2.72 23.72 -5.07
C SER A 301 4.18 23.30 -5.10
N PHE A 302 4.46 22.01 -5.01
CA PHE A 302 5.80 21.47 -5.16
C PHE A 302 5.90 20.71 -6.49
N ASP A 303 6.51 21.34 -7.49
CA ASP A 303 6.76 20.71 -8.80
C ASP A 303 7.96 19.75 -8.70
N PHE A 304 7.66 18.48 -8.44
CA PHE A 304 8.68 17.44 -8.27
C PHE A 304 9.41 17.17 -9.59
N THR A 305 8.70 17.16 -10.72
CA THR A 305 9.31 17.03 -12.06
C THR A 305 10.36 18.09 -12.29
N GLN A 306 10.04 19.38 -12.04
CA GLN A 306 10.99 20.47 -12.24
C GLN A 306 12.22 20.32 -11.34
N LYS A 307 12.04 19.90 -10.08
CA LYS A 307 13.14 19.73 -9.11
C LYS A 307 14.03 18.53 -9.46
N ILE A 308 13.46 17.49 -10.06
CA ILE A 308 14.23 16.36 -10.61
C ILE A 308 14.94 16.77 -11.91
N GLY A 309 14.34 17.62 -12.74
CA GLY A 309 14.93 18.08 -14.01
C GLY A 309 14.76 17.11 -15.18
N THR A 310 13.90 16.10 -15.04
CA THR A 310 13.40 15.21 -16.12
C THR A 310 11.93 14.95 -15.88
N ASN A 311 11.15 14.56 -16.90
CA ASN A 311 9.75 14.25 -16.66
C ASN A 311 9.62 13.05 -15.71
N THR A 312 8.72 13.15 -14.75
CA THR A 312 8.55 12.11 -13.73
C THR A 312 7.12 11.58 -13.66
N LYS A 313 7.01 10.30 -13.31
CA LYS A 313 5.78 9.65 -12.86
C LYS A 313 6.02 9.01 -11.50
N ALA A 314 5.10 9.19 -10.55
CA ALA A 314 5.12 8.53 -9.25
C ALA A 314 3.75 7.89 -8.96
N ASP A 315 3.73 6.67 -8.46
CA ASP A 315 2.47 5.97 -8.10
C ASP A 315 2.00 6.26 -6.67
N GLY A 316 2.83 6.98 -5.90
CA GLY A 316 2.62 7.38 -4.51
C GLY A 316 3.95 7.80 -3.86
N TRP A 317 3.94 7.99 -2.54
CA TRP A 317 5.11 8.40 -1.77
C TRP A 317 4.98 8.02 -0.29
N PHE A 318 6.07 8.18 0.47
CA PHE A 318 6.10 7.91 1.91
C PHE A 318 6.42 9.20 2.66
N TYR A 319 5.51 9.64 3.52
CA TYR A 319 5.77 10.71 4.47
C TYR A 319 6.42 10.15 5.73
N ILE A 320 7.40 10.88 6.28
CA ILE A 320 8.16 10.47 7.47
C ILE A 320 7.80 11.34 8.66
N GLU A 321 8.37 12.54 8.72
CA GLU A 321 8.09 13.57 9.71
C GLU A 321 8.67 14.91 9.25
N ASN A 322 8.21 16.03 9.83
CA ASN A 322 8.80 17.37 9.66
C ASN A 322 8.92 17.81 8.19
N GLY A 323 7.94 17.43 7.37
CA GLY A 323 7.93 17.77 5.94
C GLY A 323 8.85 16.88 5.09
N ILE A 324 9.52 15.89 5.69
CA ILE A 324 10.41 14.97 4.96
C ILE A 324 9.62 13.78 4.44
N GLY A 325 9.89 13.41 3.20
CA GLY A 325 9.31 12.23 2.57
C GLY A 325 10.24 11.59 1.54
N TYR A 326 9.80 10.46 1.00
CA TYR A 326 10.49 9.71 -0.04
C TYR A 326 9.53 9.40 -1.19
N VAL A 327 9.97 9.70 -2.41
CA VAL A 327 9.19 9.51 -3.63
C VAL A 327 9.89 8.49 -4.51
N PRO A 328 9.33 7.27 -4.64
CA PRO A 328 9.62 6.38 -5.76
C PRO A 328 9.12 7.00 -7.06
N TYR A 329 9.97 7.11 -8.07
CA TYR A 329 9.59 7.74 -9.34
C TYR A 329 10.23 7.07 -10.55
N LEU A 330 9.55 7.18 -11.69
CA LEU A 330 10.03 6.81 -13.01
C LEU A 330 10.37 8.07 -13.80
N ASP A 331 11.34 7.92 -14.69
CA ASP A 331 11.55 8.85 -15.80
C ASP A 331 10.50 8.57 -16.88
N SER A 332 9.49 9.44 -16.98
CA SER A 332 8.38 9.26 -17.91
C SER A 332 8.72 9.63 -19.36
N ASP A 333 9.89 10.23 -19.62
CA ASP A 333 10.37 10.47 -21.00
C ASP A 333 10.69 9.16 -21.72
N LYS A 334 10.97 8.10 -20.96
CA LYS A 334 11.21 6.73 -21.46
C LYS A 334 9.92 5.95 -21.75
N GLY A 335 8.75 6.57 -21.58
CA GLY A 335 7.45 5.96 -21.85
C GLY A 335 7.15 4.73 -20.97
N THR A 336 6.25 3.87 -21.44
CA THR A 336 5.81 2.67 -20.70
C THR A 336 6.91 1.62 -20.53
N GLN A 337 7.99 1.71 -21.31
CA GLN A 337 9.13 0.79 -21.22
C GLN A 337 9.87 0.95 -19.89
N ALA A 338 10.03 2.17 -19.37
CA ALA A 338 10.65 2.38 -18.05
C ALA A 338 9.84 1.73 -16.92
N GLU A 339 8.51 1.71 -17.05
CA GLU A 339 7.67 0.97 -16.11
C GLU A 339 7.91 -0.53 -16.27
N ALA A 340 7.87 -1.08 -17.50
CA ALA A 340 8.09 -2.52 -17.74
C ALA A 340 9.47 -3.02 -17.29
N ASP A 341 10.51 -2.22 -17.48
CA ASP A 341 11.90 -2.54 -17.11
C ASP A 341 12.16 -2.40 -15.59
N GLY A 342 11.18 -1.88 -14.84
CA GLY A 342 11.35 -1.54 -13.44
C GLY A 342 12.40 -0.45 -13.25
N ALA A 343 12.45 0.59 -14.06
CA ALA A 343 13.51 1.60 -13.97
C ALA A 343 13.22 2.69 -12.92
N TYR A 344 12.66 2.32 -11.75
CA TYR A 344 12.37 3.33 -10.74
C TYR A 344 13.64 3.84 -10.06
N SER A 345 13.57 5.10 -9.64
CA SER A 345 14.52 5.78 -8.79
C SER A 345 13.85 6.20 -7.48
N LEU A 346 14.65 6.60 -6.50
CA LEU A 346 14.18 7.07 -5.20
C LEU A 346 14.76 8.46 -4.92
N ALA A 347 13.91 9.39 -4.52
CA ALA A 347 14.31 10.71 -4.06
C ALA A 347 13.78 10.99 -2.66
N ARG A 348 14.60 11.62 -1.82
CA ARG A 348 14.14 12.30 -0.62
C ARG A 348 13.59 13.67 -1.00
N ILE A 349 12.50 14.08 -0.38
CA ILE A 349 11.90 15.40 -0.54
C ILE A 349 11.82 16.11 0.81
N ASP A 350 11.87 17.43 0.75
CA ASP A 350 11.53 18.33 1.85
C ASP A 350 10.42 19.26 1.37
N LEU A 351 9.22 19.03 1.88
CA LEU A 351 8.00 19.74 1.48
C LEU A 351 7.99 21.19 1.95
N TYR A 352 8.62 21.49 3.09
CA TYR A 352 8.61 22.82 3.68
C TYR A 352 9.60 23.74 2.99
N ASN A 353 10.78 23.22 2.67
CA ASN A 353 11.82 23.95 1.94
C ASN A 353 11.77 23.72 0.42
N GLN A 354 10.85 22.87 -0.05
CA GLN A 354 10.71 22.49 -1.46
C GLN A 354 12.03 22.06 -2.11
N LYS A 355 12.73 21.12 -1.44
CA LYS A 355 13.99 20.53 -1.91
C LYS A 355 13.82 19.07 -2.30
N VAL A 356 14.72 18.60 -3.16
CA VAL A 356 14.85 17.19 -3.57
C VAL A 356 16.31 16.76 -3.46
N THR A 357 16.55 15.60 -2.87
CA THR A 357 17.83 14.89 -2.92
C THR A 357 17.61 13.58 -3.68
N LYS A 358 18.26 13.44 -4.84
CA LYS A 358 18.29 12.17 -5.59
C LYS A 358 19.33 11.25 -4.95
N TYR A 359 18.96 10.02 -4.62
CA TYR A 359 19.95 9.06 -4.14
C TYR A 359 20.78 8.51 -5.29
N THR A 360 22.08 8.35 -5.03
CA THR A 360 23.04 7.79 -5.99
C THR A 360 23.65 6.51 -5.40
N GLY A 361 24.00 5.53 -6.25
CA GLY A 361 24.61 4.27 -5.80
C GLY A 361 23.61 3.23 -5.27
N LEU A 362 22.31 3.47 -5.45
CA LEU A 362 21.28 2.44 -5.29
C LEU A 362 21.32 1.44 -6.46
N PRO A 363 20.77 0.21 -6.29
CA PRO A 363 20.68 -0.74 -7.38
C PRO A 363 19.91 -0.17 -8.58
N GLU A 364 20.29 -0.57 -9.78
CA GLU A 364 19.51 -0.26 -10.99
C GLU A 364 18.25 -1.14 -11.08
N LYS A 365 17.30 -0.73 -11.93
CA LYS A 365 16.08 -1.49 -12.25
C LYS A 365 15.19 -1.81 -11.04
N LEU A 366 15.11 -0.89 -10.07
CA LEU A 366 14.23 -1.01 -8.89
C LEU A 366 12.75 -1.10 -9.24
N TRP A 367 12.06 -2.08 -8.67
CA TRP A 367 10.62 -2.27 -8.90
C TRP A 367 9.77 -1.78 -7.72
N PHE A 368 9.16 -0.59 -7.85
CA PHE A 368 8.28 -0.04 -6.80
C PHE A 368 6.78 -0.07 -7.11
N ARG A 369 6.38 -0.51 -8.32
CA ARG A 369 4.98 -0.54 -8.75
C ARG A 369 4.06 -1.22 -7.72
N GLN A 370 4.55 -2.29 -7.09
CA GLN A 370 3.77 -3.08 -6.13
C GLN A 370 4.05 -2.74 -4.67
N TYR A 371 4.92 -1.75 -4.41
CA TYR A 371 5.36 -1.37 -3.07
C TYR A 371 4.24 -0.65 -2.32
N GLN A 372 3.81 -1.19 -1.19
CA GLN A 372 2.62 -0.72 -0.48
C GLN A 372 2.97 0.17 0.70
N TRP A 373 4.06 -0.13 1.43
CA TRP A 373 4.39 0.55 2.67
C TRP A 373 5.87 0.50 3.01
N SER A 374 6.32 1.48 3.78
CA SER A 374 7.66 1.58 4.33
C SER A 374 7.60 2.33 5.67
N VAL A 375 8.58 2.11 6.54
CA VAL A 375 8.57 2.61 7.91
C VAL A 375 9.78 3.47 8.21
N ALA A 376 9.58 4.49 9.04
CA ALA A 376 10.66 5.19 9.71
C ALA A 376 10.69 4.85 11.19
N ARG A 377 11.90 4.64 11.72
CA ARG A 377 12.15 4.35 13.12
C ARG A 377 13.56 4.80 13.48
N ASN A 378 13.74 5.36 14.67
CA ASN A 378 15.06 5.71 15.22
C ASN A 378 15.92 6.58 14.29
N GLY A 379 15.30 7.58 13.62
CA GLY A 379 16.04 8.46 12.71
C GLY A 379 16.38 7.85 11.34
N LYS A 380 15.90 6.64 11.05
CA LYS A 380 16.13 5.94 9.79
C LYS A 380 14.81 5.61 9.10
N PHE A 381 14.81 5.63 7.78
CA PHE A 381 13.72 5.18 6.92
C PHE A 381 14.14 3.88 6.21
N TYR A 382 13.31 2.85 6.27
CA TYR A 382 13.70 1.49 5.88
C TYR A 382 12.97 1.00 4.64
N MET A 383 13.69 0.64 3.59
CA MET A 383 13.12 0.04 2.39
C MET A 383 13.86 -1.23 1.98
N ALA A 384 13.11 -2.27 1.63
CA ALA A 384 13.59 -3.39 0.83
C ALA A 384 13.70 -2.94 -0.63
N LEU A 385 14.91 -2.92 -1.18
CA LEU A 385 15.18 -2.50 -2.55
C LEU A 385 15.73 -3.67 -3.35
N SER A 386 15.03 -4.05 -4.40
CA SER A 386 15.47 -5.08 -5.34
C SER A 386 15.18 -4.67 -6.78
N PRO A 387 16.01 -5.11 -7.74
CA PRO A 387 15.63 -5.12 -9.13
C PRO A 387 14.37 -5.95 -9.38
N ASN A 388 13.68 -5.74 -10.50
CA ASN A 388 12.60 -6.64 -10.92
C ASN A 388 13.12 -8.08 -11.00
N SER A 389 12.50 -9.01 -10.25
CA SER A 389 12.86 -10.43 -10.24
C SER A 389 14.32 -10.76 -9.85
N GLY A 390 14.97 -9.90 -9.04
CA GLY A 390 16.36 -10.04 -8.62
C GLY A 390 16.58 -10.01 -7.11
N GLU A 391 17.80 -10.35 -6.70
CA GLU A 391 18.26 -10.15 -5.32
C GLU A 391 18.42 -8.66 -5.02
N GLY A 392 18.27 -8.29 -3.76
CA GLY A 392 18.40 -6.91 -3.31
C GLY A 392 18.97 -6.80 -1.91
N ASN A 393 18.71 -5.66 -1.26
CA ASN A 393 19.01 -5.49 0.16
C ASN A 393 17.93 -4.68 0.88
N ILE A 394 17.93 -4.78 2.21
CA ILE A 394 17.32 -3.77 3.07
C ILE A 394 18.24 -2.55 3.11
N TYR A 395 17.66 -1.36 3.00
CA TYR A 395 18.36 -0.08 3.10
C TYR A 395 17.77 0.73 4.24
N ALA A 396 18.65 1.35 5.05
CA ALA A 396 18.28 2.30 6.10
C ALA A 396 18.79 3.68 5.70
N PHE A 397 17.88 4.57 5.31
CA PHE A 397 18.18 5.95 4.91
C PHE A 397 18.17 6.86 6.14
N ASP A 398 19.21 7.68 6.31
CA ASP A 398 19.14 8.79 7.27
C ASP A 398 18.29 9.90 6.66
N TYR A 399 17.04 10.00 7.10
CA TYR A 399 16.08 10.95 6.55
C TYR A 399 16.34 12.40 7.01
N LYS A 400 17.23 12.61 7.98
CA LYS A 400 17.64 13.97 8.39
C LYS A 400 18.78 14.50 7.53
N SER A 401 19.48 13.62 6.82
CA SER A 401 20.58 14.00 5.93
C SER A 401 20.08 14.43 4.54
N GLU A 402 20.66 15.50 4.00
CA GLU A 402 20.46 15.91 2.60
C GLU A 402 21.46 15.23 1.64
N SER A 403 22.37 14.39 2.14
CA SER A 403 23.41 13.73 1.31
C SER A 403 22.82 12.61 0.44
N PRO A 404 23.19 12.55 -0.86
CA PRO A 404 22.68 11.55 -1.82
C PRO A 404 23.18 10.11 -1.57
N THR A 405 24.06 9.93 -0.58
CA THR A 405 24.61 8.62 -0.17
C THR A 405 24.40 8.34 1.32
N ALA A 406 23.54 9.11 1.99
CA ALA A 406 23.21 8.90 3.41
C ALA A 406 22.25 7.72 3.61
N TYR A 407 22.75 6.52 3.34
CA TYR A 407 22.06 5.28 3.60
C TYR A 407 23.05 4.18 4.00
N GLU A 408 22.54 3.22 4.74
CA GLU A 408 23.24 1.99 5.10
C GLU A 408 22.61 0.82 4.35
N LYS A 409 23.46 -0.04 3.79
CA LYS A 409 23.06 -1.28 3.15
C LYS A 409 23.08 -2.41 4.18
N GLY A 410 21.92 -2.99 4.46
CA GLY A 410 21.73 -4.08 5.41
C GLY A 410 21.54 -5.45 4.75
N ALA A 411 20.69 -6.27 5.38
CA ALA A 411 20.43 -7.66 5.02
C ALA A 411 20.25 -7.87 3.51
N LYS A 412 20.86 -8.93 2.97
CA LYS A 412 20.57 -9.40 1.62
C LYS A 412 19.14 -9.93 1.58
N ILE A 413 18.38 -9.57 0.55
CA ILE A 413 17.03 -10.12 0.33
C ILE A 413 17.04 -10.97 -0.93
N VAL A 414 16.58 -12.22 -0.82
CA VAL A 414 16.58 -13.18 -1.92
C VAL A 414 15.29 -13.05 -2.73
N GLY A 415 15.42 -12.80 -4.03
CA GLY A 415 14.32 -12.79 -4.97
C GLY A 415 14.40 -13.96 -5.94
N LYS A 416 13.28 -14.29 -6.58
CA LYS A 416 13.23 -15.21 -7.73
C LYS A 416 12.41 -14.59 -8.87
N ALA A 417 12.41 -15.25 -10.02
CA ALA A 417 11.60 -14.82 -11.17
C ALA A 417 10.12 -14.63 -10.79
N ASN A 418 9.50 -13.55 -11.30
CA ASN A 418 8.10 -13.20 -11.05
C ASN A 418 7.77 -13.00 -9.56
N THR A 419 8.66 -12.33 -8.82
CA THR A 419 8.45 -11.96 -7.42
C THR A 419 8.84 -10.52 -7.14
N ALA A 420 8.24 -9.94 -6.10
CA ALA A 420 8.54 -8.59 -5.66
C ALA A 420 8.50 -8.45 -4.14
N TRP A 421 9.42 -7.64 -3.61
CA TRP A 421 9.33 -7.12 -2.26
C TRP A 421 8.34 -5.97 -2.25
N ILE A 422 7.28 -6.10 -1.46
CA ILE A 422 6.11 -5.20 -1.53
C ILE A 422 5.98 -4.28 -0.33
N GLY A 423 6.90 -4.33 0.63
CA GLY A 423 6.94 -3.36 1.72
C GLY A 423 7.64 -3.85 2.97
N ILE A 424 7.88 -2.87 3.85
CA ILE A 424 8.24 -3.07 5.25
C ILE A 424 7.17 -2.34 6.07
N PHE A 425 6.55 -3.05 7.01
CA PHE A 425 5.38 -2.60 7.77
C PHE A 425 5.65 -2.50 9.26
#